data_AF-A0A7V0MBX5-F1
#
_entry.id   AF-A0A7V0MBX5-F1
#
_cell.length_a   1.000
_cell.length_b   1.000
_cell.length_c   1.000
_cell.angle_alpha   90.00
_cell.angle_beta   90.00
_cell.angle_gamma   90.00
#
_symmetry.space_group_name_H-M   'P 1'
#
loop_
_entity.id
_entity.type
_entity.pdbx_description
1 polymer ?
#
loop_
_entity_poly.entity_id
_entity_poly.type
_entity_poly.pdbx_seq_one_letter_code
_entity_poly.pdbx_strand_id
1 'polypeptide(L)'
;MEVIVTHSGGDFDSLASLVAAKKLYPKASMIMPQSPEKQVRKFLSLYQNAFDFKDERLFNFDKVNRLIIVDTRLKRRLGKAQSIVDRKDVEIHIYDHHPRTEKDIQADQEISKEIGATVTILINEIKKQKIRITPLEATLMCLGIYEDTGSLTFRTTTREDIDAVSFLVSQGADLTVVSHYLNRQLTKEELSILVKLIQKTETQTINGVSVAISSIEYDRYIPDLALLTHRLIDIENFNVIFVLAKIDSKIQLIARSSIPNVDVNKITACLGGGGHPSAASCILREKSLKQAKDKIIRLLKENIKPQLLAEDIMNKDVRVTDELQTVNKVKRDMIRYNISQMLISSKGKITGIVTRGDLDKAIYHGFGHSKVKGYMNRRVISVNEKTPVSDIKKIFFENNIGRVPVLKNNKLVGIVTRDDIIGSRLKEQVKMAPHLYRQKKSPQALNAIFEDLTPKMKKNMPKKIFNLLKKIGRIADNYQFRVYAVGGMVRDLILDYENLDIDLVVEGEAIKFAQILSEKIRGRLVTYHRFGTAVLFMSDGFRIDLA
;
A
#
# COMPACT_ATOMS: atom_id res chain seq x y z
N MET A 1 -11.70 37.15 16.37
CA MET A 1 -12.34 36.06 17.14
C MET A 1 -11.73 34.74 16.71
N GLU A 2 -11.50 33.80 17.62
CA GLU A 2 -10.92 32.49 17.28
C GLU A 2 -12.01 31.42 17.20
N VAL A 3 -11.91 30.50 16.26
CA VAL A 3 -12.90 29.43 16.08
C VAL A 3 -12.21 28.10 15.79
N ILE A 4 -12.73 27.01 16.36
CA ILE A 4 -12.27 25.64 16.12
C ILE A 4 -13.36 24.90 15.35
N VAL A 5 -12.98 24.31 14.22
CA VAL A 5 -13.89 23.58 13.33
C VAL A 5 -13.28 22.22 12.95
N THR A 6 -14.14 21.30 12.54
CA THR A 6 -13.76 19.99 12.01
C THR A 6 -14.61 19.66 10.79
N HIS A 7 -14.48 18.45 10.24
CA HIS A 7 -15.22 18.04 9.05
C HIS A 7 -16.70 17.76 9.31
N SER A 8 -17.50 17.82 8.23
CA SER A 8 -18.86 17.27 8.19
C SER A 8 -18.83 15.75 8.37
N GLY A 9 -19.86 15.21 9.04
CA GLY A 9 -19.94 13.79 9.39
C GLY A 9 -19.16 13.40 10.64
N GLY A 10 -18.79 14.37 11.50
CA GLY A 10 -17.88 14.16 12.64
C GLY A 10 -18.10 12.88 13.46
N ASP A 11 -17.02 12.12 13.56
CA ASP A 11 -16.77 10.94 14.39
C ASP A 11 -16.21 11.34 15.79
N PHE A 12 -15.77 10.38 16.60
CA PHE A 12 -15.18 10.68 17.90
C PHE A 12 -13.78 11.27 17.81
N ASP A 13 -12.97 11.00 16.79
CA ASP A 13 -11.65 11.64 16.66
C ASP A 13 -11.81 13.14 16.40
N SER A 14 -12.65 13.51 15.45
CA SER A 14 -13.00 14.92 15.18
C SER A 14 -13.61 15.61 16.40
N LEU A 15 -14.58 14.99 17.10
CA LEU A 15 -15.17 15.56 18.31
C LEU A 15 -14.15 15.72 19.44
N ALA A 16 -13.33 14.69 19.68
CA ALA A 16 -12.29 14.72 20.69
C ALA A 16 -11.22 15.76 20.38
N SER A 17 -10.86 15.89 19.11
CA SER A 17 -9.91 16.87 18.60
C SER A 17 -10.41 18.31 18.78
N LEU A 18 -11.72 18.57 18.62
CA LEU A 18 -12.30 19.89 18.95
C LEU A 18 -12.06 20.24 20.42
N VAL A 19 -12.37 19.30 21.32
CA VAL A 19 -12.22 19.49 22.77
C VAL A 19 -10.75 19.62 23.16
N ALA A 20 -9.86 18.81 22.58
CA ALA A 20 -8.42 18.88 22.82
C ALA A 20 -7.84 20.22 22.32
N ALA A 21 -8.22 20.66 21.12
CA ALA A 21 -7.81 21.96 20.60
C ALA A 21 -8.33 23.11 21.47
N LYS A 22 -9.53 23.04 22.03
CA LYS A 22 -10.04 24.06 22.98
C LYS A 22 -9.16 24.20 24.23
N LYS A 23 -8.45 23.16 24.65
CA LYS A 23 -7.45 23.24 25.73
C LYS A 23 -6.24 24.07 25.33
N LEU A 24 -5.79 23.94 24.07
CA LEU A 24 -4.67 24.70 23.51
C LEU A 24 -5.06 26.14 23.15
N TYR A 25 -6.32 26.35 22.74
CA TYR A 25 -6.88 27.64 22.34
C TYR A 25 -8.08 28.02 23.23
N PRO A 26 -7.85 28.42 24.50
CA PRO A 26 -8.93 28.63 25.47
C PRO A 26 -9.92 29.74 25.07
N LYS A 27 -9.50 30.70 24.25
CA LYS A 27 -10.35 31.80 23.75
C LYS A 27 -11.19 31.42 22.53
N ALA A 28 -10.92 30.29 21.88
CA ALA A 28 -11.60 29.91 20.66
C ALA A 28 -12.98 29.30 20.91
N SER A 29 -13.95 29.61 20.04
CA SER A 29 -15.28 28.99 20.09
C SER A 29 -15.25 27.67 19.34
N MET A 30 -15.79 26.59 19.92
CA MET A 30 -15.92 25.31 19.21
C MET A 30 -17.24 25.30 18.43
N ILE A 31 -17.18 24.96 17.14
CA ILE A 31 -18.38 24.76 16.33
C ILE A 31 -18.80 23.30 16.40
N MET A 32 -20.10 23.06 16.61
CA MET A 32 -20.66 21.71 16.59
C MET A 32 -20.42 21.06 15.21
N PRO A 33 -19.90 19.81 15.14
CA PRO A 33 -19.76 19.10 13.88
C PRO A 33 -21.11 18.99 13.15
N GLN A 34 -21.11 19.22 11.83
CA GLN A 34 -22.32 19.05 11.03
C GLN A 34 -22.64 17.57 10.85
N SER A 35 -23.91 17.19 11.06
CA SER A 35 -24.41 15.82 10.87
C SER A 35 -23.50 14.74 11.49
N PRO A 36 -23.16 14.85 12.79
CA PRO A 36 -22.20 13.92 13.41
C PRO A 36 -22.73 12.50 13.37
N GLU A 37 -21.83 11.53 13.48
CA GLU A 37 -22.19 10.11 13.46
C GLU A 37 -23.21 9.74 14.55
N LYS A 38 -23.91 8.61 14.37
CA LYS A 38 -25.00 8.21 15.27
C LYS A 38 -24.52 8.07 16.72
N GLN A 39 -23.34 7.49 16.94
CA GLN A 39 -22.79 7.28 18.28
C GLN A 39 -22.32 8.60 18.90
N VAL A 40 -21.70 9.48 18.11
CA VAL A 40 -21.33 10.84 18.50
C VAL A 40 -22.57 11.66 18.91
N ARG A 41 -23.67 11.59 18.13
CA ARG A 41 -24.95 12.23 18.49
C ARG A 41 -25.50 11.73 19.81
N LYS A 42 -25.44 10.42 20.07
CA LYS A 42 -25.87 9.85 21.36
C LYS A 42 -24.99 10.34 22.50
N PHE A 43 -23.68 10.37 22.30
CA PHE A 43 -22.74 10.91 23.29
C PHE A 43 -23.06 12.37 23.61
N LEU A 44 -23.17 13.21 22.58
CA LEU A 44 -23.53 14.62 22.74
C LEU A 44 -24.91 14.78 23.41
N SER A 45 -25.91 13.96 23.11
CA SER A 45 -27.22 14.08 23.78
C SER A 45 -27.18 13.94 25.31
N LEU A 46 -26.16 13.23 25.84
CA LEU A 46 -25.96 13.05 27.28
C LEU A 46 -24.97 14.05 27.87
N TYR A 47 -23.95 14.44 27.09
CA TYR A 47 -22.80 15.22 27.58
C TYR A 47 -22.66 16.61 26.94
N GLN A 48 -23.60 17.06 26.10
CA GLN A 48 -23.47 18.34 25.39
C GLN A 48 -23.30 19.52 26.34
N ASN A 49 -23.99 19.52 27.49
CA ASN A 49 -23.86 20.61 28.46
C ASN A 49 -22.47 20.68 29.12
N ALA A 50 -21.67 19.61 29.02
CA ALA A 50 -20.29 19.61 29.50
C ALA A 50 -19.32 20.35 28.54
N PHE A 51 -19.75 20.63 27.31
CA PHE A 51 -18.93 21.24 26.27
C PHE A 51 -19.62 22.46 25.65
N ASP A 52 -18.98 23.64 25.68
CA ASP A 52 -19.55 24.88 25.13
C ASP A 52 -19.44 24.94 23.58
N PHE A 53 -20.25 24.13 22.90
CA PHE A 53 -20.38 24.16 21.44
C PHE A 53 -21.32 25.27 20.97
N LYS A 54 -20.94 25.96 19.90
CA LYS A 54 -21.80 26.92 19.21
C LYS A 54 -22.45 26.29 17.98
N ASP A 55 -23.71 26.65 17.73
CA ASP A 55 -24.40 26.33 16.48
C ASP A 55 -23.80 27.17 15.36
N GLU A 56 -23.29 26.49 14.33
CA GLU A 56 -22.71 27.11 13.15
C GLU A 56 -23.68 28.10 12.45
N ARG A 57 -24.99 27.85 12.52
CA ARG A 57 -26.00 28.69 11.89
C ARG A 57 -26.09 30.07 12.54
N LEU A 58 -25.77 30.15 13.83
CA LEU A 58 -25.83 31.36 14.64
C LEU A 58 -24.46 32.01 14.82
N PHE A 59 -23.38 31.35 14.38
CA PHE A 59 -22.03 31.86 14.52
C PHE A 59 -21.67 32.82 13.38
N ASN A 60 -21.13 34.00 13.74
CA ASN A 60 -20.69 35.00 12.78
C ASN A 60 -19.22 34.75 12.39
N PHE A 61 -19.01 34.08 11.26
CA PHE A 61 -17.68 33.80 10.72
C PHE A 61 -16.94 35.04 10.23
N ASP A 62 -17.64 36.14 9.91
CA ASP A 62 -17.00 37.34 9.33
C ASP A 62 -16.03 38.02 10.32
N LYS A 63 -16.28 37.88 11.62
CA LYS A 63 -15.46 38.44 12.70
C LYS A 63 -14.30 37.54 13.14
N VAL A 64 -14.12 36.38 12.49
CA VAL A 64 -13.04 35.46 12.79
C VAL A 64 -11.72 36.03 12.26
N ASN A 65 -10.67 35.96 13.07
CA ASN A 65 -9.30 36.32 12.68
C ASN A 65 -8.32 35.16 12.85
N ARG A 66 -8.74 34.06 13.49
CA ARG A 66 -7.99 32.80 13.54
C ARG A 66 -8.94 31.61 13.42
N LEU A 67 -8.64 30.72 12.48
CA LEU A 67 -9.36 29.50 12.19
C LEU A 67 -8.48 28.29 12.54
N ILE A 68 -8.89 27.51 13.53
CA ILE A 68 -8.25 26.26 13.92
C ILE A 68 -9.06 25.12 13.31
N ILE A 69 -8.43 24.33 12.46
CA ILE A 69 -9.04 23.20 11.78
C ILE A 69 -8.43 21.93 12.36
N VAL A 70 -9.28 21.01 12.79
CA VAL A 70 -8.87 19.70 13.30
C VAL A 70 -9.46 18.58 12.47
N ASP A 71 -8.66 17.54 12.27
CA ASP A 71 -9.05 16.26 11.66
C ASP A 71 -9.46 16.34 10.20
N THR A 72 -9.07 17.42 9.51
CA THR A 72 -9.18 17.51 8.05
C THR A 72 -8.31 18.62 7.48
N ARG A 73 -7.86 18.44 6.24
CA ARG A 73 -7.30 19.49 5.39
C ARG A 73 -8.21 19.91 4.22
N LEU A 74 -9.41 19.33 4.10
CA LEU A 74 -10.24 19.53 2.92
C LEU A 74 -11.26 20.64 3.13
N LYS A 75 -11.09 21.74 2.39
CA LYS A 75 -12.01 22.90 2.41
C LYS A 75 -13.47 22.48 2.35
N ARG A 76 -13.85 21.67 1.37
CA ARG A 76 -15.25 21.22 1.15
C ARG A 76 -15.91 20.52 2.36
N ARG A 77 -15.14 20.08 3.36
CA ARG A 77 -15.65 19.41 4.56
C ARG A 77 -15.95 20.38 5.71
N LEU A 78 -15.59 21.66 5.62
CA LEU A 78 -15.65 22.61 6.75
C LEU A 78 -16.99 23.35 6.92
N GLY A 79 -18.07 22.91 6.27
CA GLY A 79 -19.36 23.59 6.38
C GLY A 79 -19.31 25.07 5.95
N LYS A 80 -19.88 25.97 6.76
CA LYS A 80 -19.87 27.42 6.54
C LYS A 80 -18.50 28.05 6.74
N ALA A 81 -17.61 27.44 7.54
CA ALA A 81 -16.26 27.98 7.75
C ALA A 81 -15.41 28.01 6.46
N GLN A 82 -15.86 27.30 5.41
CA GLN A 82 -15.29 27.39 4.06
C GLN A 82 -15.19 28.81 3.52
N SER A 83 -16.12 29.70 3.88
CA SER A 83 -16.18 31.06 3.37
C SER A 83 -15.00 31.93 3.84
N ILE A 84 -14.34 31.55 4.94
CA ILE A 84 -13.25 32.32 5.53
C ILE A 84 -11.86 31.72 5.30
N VAL A 85 -11.77 30.56 4.62
CA VAL A 85 -10.48 29.89 4.37
C VAL A 85 -9.57 30.67 3.42
N ASP A 86 -10.13 31.38 2.43
CA ASP A 86 -9.30 32.13 1.46
C ASP A 86 -9.04 33.58 1.89
N ARG A 87 -9.50 33.97 3.09
CA ARG A 87 -9.36 35.33 3.59
C ARG A 87 -7.96 35.55 4.12
N LYS A 88 -7.26 36.55 3.56
CA LYS A 88 -5.89 36.90 3.95
C LYS A 88 -5.77 37.48 5.37
N ASP A 89 -6.87 37.95 5.95
CA ASP A 89 -6.94 38.49 7.30
C ASP A 89 -7.25 37.43 8.38
N VAL A 90 -7.31 36.15 7.99
CA VAL A 90 -7.57 35.02 8.89
C VAL A 90 -6.33 34.13 8.96
N GLU A 91 -5.78 33.97 10.16
CA GLU A 91 -4.68 33.03 10.44
C GLU A 91 -5.23 31.60 10.54
N ILE A 92 -4.64 30.64 9.84
CA ILE A 92 -5.12 29.26 9.75
C ILE A 92 -4.15 28.29 10.43
N HIS A 93 -4.64 27.56 11.43
CA HIS A 93 -3.91 26.51 12.13
C HIS A 93 -4.55 25.15 11.84
N ILE A 94 -3.76 24.15 11.43
CA ILE A 94 -4.24 22.80 11.10
C ILE A 94 -3.59 21.72 11.96
N TYR A 95 -4.41 20.79 12.45
CA TYR A 95 -4.00 19.53 13.05
C TYR A 95 -4.70 18.38 12.32
N ASP A 96 -3.94 17.49 11.68
CA ASP A 96 -4.54 16.42 10.88
C ASP A 96 -3.56 15.24 10.72
N HIS A 97 -4.06 14.01 10.76
CA HIS A 97 -3.26 12.79 10.59
C HIS A 97 -3.36 12.16 9.18
N HIS A 98 -4.28 12.64 8.33
CA HIS A 98 -4.50 12.09 6.99
C HIS A 98 -3.29 12.34 6.06
N PRO A 99 -3.08 11.52 5.00
CA PRO A 99 -2.09 11.82 3.97
C PRO A 99 -2.42 13.10 3.20
N ARG A 100 -1.37 13.83 2.79
CA ARG A 100 -1.54 15.08 2.03
C ARG A 100 -2.11 14.85 0.63
N THR A 101 -2.94 15.78 0.18
CA THR A 101 -3.50 15.83 -1.18
C THR A 101 -3.29 17.20 -1.82
N GLU A 102 -3.36 17.26 -3.16
CA GLU A 102 -3.27 18.53 -3.91
C GLU A 102 -4.43 19.50 -3.60
N LYS A 103 -5.49 19.02 -2.95
CA LYS A 103 -6.70 19.81 -2.62
C LYS A 103 -6.71 20.32 -1.18
N ASP A 104 -5.58 20.17 -0.48
CA ASP A 104 -5.45 20.56 0.92
C ASP A 104 -5.41 22.09 1.07
N ILE A 105 -5.97 22.57 2.18
CA ILE A 105 -5.90 23.97 2.59
C ILE A 105 -4.44 24.31 2.93
N GLN A 106 -3.99 25.50 2.52
CA GLN A 106 -2.73 26.06 2.99
C GLN A 106 -2.94 26.70 4.37
N ALA A 107 -2.11 26.30 5.34
CA ALA A 107 -2.16 26.81 6.71
C ALA A 107 -0.94 27.68 7.02
N ASP A 108 -1.12 28.66 7.90
CA ASP A 108 -0.02 29.43 8.49
C ASP A 108 0.77 28.59 9.50
N GLN A 109 0.06 27.72 10.24
CA GLN A 109 0.65 26.73 11.13
C GLN A 109 0.02 25.36 10.90
N GLU A 110 0.85 24.33 10.76
CA GLU A 110 0.37 22.96 10.56
C GLU A 110 1.18 21.98 11.40
N ILE A 111 0.48 21.16 12.20
CA ILE A 111 1.06 20.04 12.93
C ILE A 111 0.35 18.77 12.48
N SER A 112 1.01 18.10 11.53
CA SER A 112 0.47 16.97 10.80
C SER A 112 1.42 15.79 10.89
N LYS A 113 0.91 14.60 11.23
CA LYS A 113 1.72 13.38 11.37
C LYS A 113 0.94 12.15 10.92
N GLU A 114 1.62 11.22 10.25
CA GLU A 114 1.05 9.92 9.91
C GLU A 114 0.98 9.03 11.16
N ILE A 115 -0.03 9.26 12.00
CA ILE A 115 -0.31 8.50 13.23
C ILE A 115 -1.76 8.02 13.25
N GLY A 116 -2.12 7.24 14.28
CA GLY A 116 -3.41 6.57 14.37
C GLY A 116 -4.61 7.52 14.40
N ALA A 117 -4.54 8.62 15.15
CA ALA A 117 -5.63 9.59 15.28
C ALA A 117 -5.11 11.04 15.39
N THR A 118 -5.91 12.00 14.92
CA THR A 118 -5.62 13.44 15.06
C THR A 118 -5.56 13.87 16.53
N VAL A 119 -6.44 13.36 17.39
CA VAL A 119 -6.45 13.72 18.82
C VAL A 119 -5.13 13.34 19.51
N THR A 120 -4.44 12.29 19.07
CA THR A 120 -3.11 11.91 19.57
C THR A 120 -2.08 13.05 19.38
N ILE A 121 -2.15 13.77 18.25
CA ILE A 121 -1.29 14.94 17.99
C ILE A 121 -1.56 16.01 19.07
N LEU A 122 -2.83 16.33 19.30
CA LEU A 122 -3.25 17.37 20.23
C LEU A 122 -2.91 17.00 21.69
N ILE A 123 -3.06 15.73 22.08
CA ILE A 123 -2.67 15.24 23.41
C ILE A 123 -1.17 15.43 23.65
N ASN A 124 -0.34 15.18 22.65
CA ASN A 124 1.10 15.39 22.77
C ASN A 124 1.44 16.86 23.03
N GLU A 125 0.75 17.81 22.38
CA GLU A 125 0.90 19.24 22.65
C GLU A 125 0.37 19.63 24.04
N ILE A 126 -0.78 19.08 24.47
CA ILE A 126 -1.34 19.27 25.81
C ILE A 126 -0.36 18.79 26.89
N LYS A 127 0.27 17.62 26.69
CA LYS A 127 1.29 17.06 27.59
C LYS A 127 2.52 17.97 27.69
N LYS A 128 3.03 18.46 26.56
CA LYS A 128 4.18 19.39 26.53
C LYS A 128 3.90 20.66 27.34
N GLN A 129 2.67 21.19 27.23
CA GLN A 129 2.24 22.40 27.94
C GLN A 129 1.73 22.13 29.37
N LYS A 130 1.71 20.86 29.81
CA LYS A 130 1.22 20.42 31.13
C LYS A 130 -0.21 20.92 31.44
N ILE A 131 -1.06 20.99 30.42
CA ILE A 131 -2.45 21.43 30.58
C ILE A 131 -3.27 20.30 31.21
N ARG A 132 -4.09 20.63 32.21
CA ARG A 132 -4.92 19.65 32.93
C ARG A 132 -6.08 19.15 32.06
N ILE A 133 -6.31 17.85 32.09
CA ILE A 133 -7.44 17.17 31.45
C ILE A 133 -8.36 16.61 32.55
N THR A 134 -9.66 16.82 32.41
CA THR A 134 -10.66 16.23 33.31
C THR A 134 -10.96 14.77 32.93
N PRO A 135 -11.48 13.93 33.84
CA PRO A 135 -11.83 12.55 33.51
C PRO A 135 -12.78 12.40 32.31
N LEU A 136 -13.76 13.31 32.16
CA LEU A 136 -14.70 13.30 31.02
C LEU A 136 -14.00 13.66 29.70
N GLU A 137 -13.17 14.69 29.70
CA GLU A 137 -12.33 15.05 28.53
C GLU A 137 -11.39 13.90 28.18
N ALA A 138 -10.76 13.27 29.18
CA ALA A 138 -9.86 12.15 28.97
C ALA A 138 -10.58 10.94 28.37
N THR A 139 -11.80 10.67 28.82
CA THR A 139 -12.66 9.60 28.29
C THR A 139 -13.02 9.86 26.82
N LEU A 140 -13.44 11.09 26.49
CA LEU A 140 -13.74 11.47 25.11
C LEU A 140 -12.51 11.37 24.20
N MET A 141 -11.36 11.88 24.66
CA MET A 141 -10.10 11.77 23.91
C MET A 141 -9.68 10.31 23.69
N CYS A 142 -9.91 9.45 24.68
CA CYS A 142 -9.62 8.02 24.56
C CYS A 142 -10.54 7.37 23.52
N LEU A 143 -11.82 7.75 23.51
CA LEU A 143 -12.80 7.28 22.53
C LEU A 143 -12.40 7.63 21.09
N GLY A 144 -11.90 8.85 20.85
CA GLY A 144 -11.37 9.25 19.53
C GLY A 144 -10.20 8.38 19.07
N ILE A 145 -9.20 8.15 19.95
CA ILE A 145 -8.06 7.27 19.60
C ILE A 145 -8.54 5.85 19.30
N TYR A 146 -9.38 5.28 20.16
CA TYR A 146 -9.83 3.90 19.98
C TYR A 146 -10.69 3.70 18.74
N GLU A 147 -11.48 4.69 18.32
CA GLU A 147 -12.27 4.59 17.09
C GLU A 147 -11.34 4.51 15.88
N ASP A 148 -10.42 5.46 15.74
CA ASP A 148 -9.59 5.60 14.54
C ASP A 148 -8.45 4.59 14.43
N THR A 149 -8.06 4.00 15.57
CA THR A 149 -7.07 2.91 15.62
C THR A 149 -7.70 1.52 15.59
N GLY A 150 -9.02 1.41 15.51
CA GLY A 150 -9.71 0.11 15.58
C GLY A 150 -9.40 -0.61 16.89
N SER A 151 -9.53 0.10 18.01
CA SER A 151 -9.09 -0.35 19.34
C SER A 151 -7.63 -0.78 19.38
N LEU A 152 -6.75 0.05 18.79
CA LEU A 152 -5.29 -0.14 18.72
C LEU A 152 -4.84 -1.34 17.86
N THR A 153 -5.69 -1.85 16.99
CA THR A 153 -5.39 -3.04 16.16
C THR A 153 -5.11 -2.73 14.70
N PHE A 154 -5.47 -1.54 14.22
CA PHE A 154 -5.22 -1.14 12.84
C PHE A 154 -3.72 -0.92 12.59
N ARG A 155 -3.26 -1.18 11.36
CA ARG A 155 -1.85 -1.04 10.96
C ARG A 155 -1.33 0.40 11.02
N THR A 156 -2.22 1.37 11.00
CA THR A 156 -1.93 2.81 11.15
C THR A 156 -1.68 3.21 12.61
N THR A 157 -1.98 2.34 13.58
CA THR A 157 -1.73 2.59 15.00
C THR A 157 -0.23 2.69 15.26
N THR A 158 0.17 3.74 15.97
CA THR A 158 1.56 4.02 16.33
C THR A 158 1.79 3.89 17.83
N ARG A 159 3.06 3.92 18.25
CA ARG A 159 3.42 3.95 19.67
C ARG A 159 2.82 5.17 20.36
N GLU A 160 2.80 6.30 19.67
CA GLU A 160 2.29 7.58 20.17
C GLU A 160 0.82 7.49 20.56
N ASP A 161 0.01 6.72 19.83
CA ASP A 161 -1.40 6.49 20.16
C ASP A 161 -1.54 5.71 21.48
N ILE A 162 -0.70 4.68 21.68
CA ILE A 162 -0.67 3.87 22.90
C ILE A 162 -0.20 4.72 24.09
N ASP A 163 0.85 5.53 23.91
CA ASP A 163 1.39 6.42 24.94
C ASP A 163 0.38 7.53 25.30
N ALA A 164 -0.43 7.99 24.33
CA ALA A 164 -1.52 8.92 24.57
C ALA A 164 -2.66 8.27 25.37
N VAL A 165 -3.11 7.06 25.00
CA VAL A 165 -4.11 6.30 25.77
C VAL A 165 -3.63 6.06 27.21
N SER A 166 -2.39 5.60 27.39
CA SER A 166 -1.81 5.39 28.72
C SER A 166 -1.87 6.66 29.58
N PHE A 167 -1.53 7.81 28.98
CA PHE A 167 -1.66 9.09 29.63
C PHE A 167 -3.11 9.44 29.98
N LEU A 168 -4.05 9.28 29.06
CA LEU A 168 -5.47 9.59 29.31
C LEU A 168 -6.07 8.71 30.42
N VAL A 169 -5.72 7.42 30.45
CA VAL A 169 -6.11 6.51 31.54
C VAL A 169 -5.54 7.00 32.87
N SER A 170 -4.30 7.48 32.90
CA SER A 170 -3.72 8.11 34.11
C SER A 170 -4.44 9.39 34.55
N GLN A 171 -5.16 10.07 33.63
CA GLN A 171 -6.01 11.23 33.92
C GLN A 171 -7.45 10.84 34.29
N GLY A 172 -7.76 9.55 34.41
CA GLY A 172 -9.08 9.04 34.81
C GLY A 172 -10.04 8.75 33.66
N ALA A 173 -9.55 8.49 32.45
CA ALA A 173 -10.40 8.03 31.34
C ALA A 173 -11.14 6.72 31.70
N ASP A 174 -12.46 6.69 31.49
CA ASP A 174 -13.29 5.51 31.74
C ASP A 174 -13.39 4.62 30.51
N LEU A 175 -12.62 3.52 30.51
CA LEU A 175 -12.60 2.56 29.40
C LEU A 175 -13.91 1.77 29.24
N THR A 176 -14.77 1.73 30.27
CA THR A 176 -16.08 1.08 30.18
C THR A 176 -17.03 1.94 29.35
N VAL A 177 -16.98 3.27 29.53
CA VAL A 177 -17.69 4.21 28.65
C VAL A 177 -17.14 4.12 27.23
N VAL A 178 -15.81 4.08 27.06
CA VAL A 178 -15.19 3.91 25.72
C VAL A 178 -15.73 2.66 25.04
N SER A 179 -15.67 1.51 25.72
CA SER A 179 -16.18 0.23 25.21
C SER A 179 -17.67 0.30 24.85
N HIS A 180 -18.50 0.95 25.67
CA HIS A 180 -19.93 1.09 25.42
C HIS A 180 -20.23 1.83 24.10
N TYR A 181 -19.49 2.90 23.80
CA TYR A 181 -19.72 3.68 22.59
C TYR A 181 -19.15 3.04 21.32
N LEU A 182 -18.03 2.31 21.43
CA LEU A 182 -17.44 1.59 20.31
C LEU A 182 -18.20 0.30 19.96
N ASN A 183 -18.61 -0.45 20.98
CA ASN A 183 -19.34 -1.71 20.78
C ASN A 183 -20.82 -1.46 20.57
N ARG A 184 -21.18 -0.89 19.40
CA ARG A 184 -22.58 -0.79 18.99
C ARG A 184 -23.18 -2.19 18.87
N GLN A 185 -24.06 -2.51 19.81
CA GLN A 185 -24.93 -3.68 19.72
C GLN A 185 -25.87 -3.50 18.53
N LEU A 186 -26.01 -4.57 17.73
CA LEU A 186 -27.00 -4.61 16.67
C LEU A 186 -28.39 -4.70 17.30
N THR A 187 -29.33 -3.91 16.81
CA THR A 187 -30.74 -4.08 17.16
C THR A 187 -31.26 -5.42 16.62
N LYS A 188 -32.39 -5.91 17.15
CA LYS A 188 -33.04 -7.13 16.62
C LYS A 188 -33.33 -7.03 15.12
N GLU A 189 -33.69 -5.84 14.64
CA GLU A 189 -33.93 -5.58 13.22
C GLU A 189 -32.64 -5.64 12.39
N GLU A 190 -31.58 -4.95 12.84
CA GLU A 190 -30.27 -4.99 12.20
C GLU A 190 -29.68 -6.41 12.13
N LEU A 191 -29.86 -7.20 13.20
CA LEU A 191 -29.45 -8.60 13.25
C LEU A 191 -30.24 -9.45 12.25
N SER A 192 -31.56 -9.24 12.14
CA SER A 192 -32.41 -9.91 11.15
C SER A 192 -31.95 -9.61 9.72
N ILE A 193 -31.62 -8.35 9.44
CA ILE A 193 -31.08 -7.92 8.14
C ILE A 193 -29.72 -8.58 7.88
N LEU A 194 -28.82 -8.61 8.87
CA LEU A 194 -27.52 -9.26 8.75
C LEU A 194 -27.65 -10.75 8.41
N VAL A 195 -28.54 -11.48 9.10
CA VAL A 195 -28.82 -12.90 8.80
C VAL A 195 -29.32 -13.07 7.37
N LYS A 196 -30.21 -12.20 6.89
CA LYS A 196 -30.67 -12.22 5.49
C LYS A 196 -29.53 -11.94 4.52
N LEU A 197 -28.64 -10.98 4.82
CA LEU A 197 -27.48 -10.69 4.00
C LEU A 197 -26.55 -11.91 3.90
N ILE A 198 -26.26 -12.58 5.01
CA ILE A 198 -25.46 -13.83 5.04
C ILE A 198 -26.11 -14.87 4.10
N GLN A 199 -27.40 -15.16 4.28
CA GLN A 199 -28.13 -16.15 3.49
C GLN A 199 -28.22 -15.83 1.99
N LYS A 200 -28.19 -14.55 1.62
CA LYS A 200 -28.30 -14.08 0.22
C LYS A 200 -26.95 -13.74 -0.41
N THR A 201 -25.85 -13.96 0.30
CA THR A 201 -24.51 -13.72 -0.24
C THR A 201 -24.13 -14.84 -1.19
N GLU A 202 -23.72 -14.46 -2.39
CA GLU A 202 -23.15 -15.36 -3.39
C GLU A 202 -21.71 -14.96 -3.68
N THR A 203 -20.83 -15.94 -3.85
CA THR A 203 -19.43 -15.68 -4.21
C THR A 203 -19.18 -16.07 -5.67
N GLN A 204 -18.54 -15.19 -6.42
CA GLN A 204 -18.13 -15.43 -7.80
C GLN A 204 -16.63 -15.18 -7.97
N THR A 205 -15.96 -16.04 -8.74
CA THR A 205 -14.57 -15.81 -9.13
C THR A 205 -14.53 -14.97 -10.41
N ILE A 206 -14.00 -13.75 -10.31
CA ILE A 206 -13.86 -12.80 -11.43
C ILE A 206 -12.36 -12.53 -11.63
N ASN A 207 -11.80 -12.93 -12.76
CA ASN A 207 -10.40 -12.70 -13.12
C ASN A 207 -9.39 -13.18 -12.04
N GLY A 208 -9.72 -14.29 -11.37
CA GLY A 208 -8.91 -14.87 -10.29
C GLY A 208 -9.21 -14.33 -8.88
N VAL A 209 -10.05 -13.31 -8.77
CA VAL A 209 -10.45 -12.72 -7.49
C VAL A 209 -11.80 -13.28 -7.05
N SER A 210 -11.90 -13.71 -5.79
CA SER A 210 -13.16 -14.07 -5.15
C SER A 210 -13.94 -12.82 -4.75
N VAL A 211 -15.11 -12.60 -5.33
CA VAL A 211 -15.97 -11.44 -5.07
C VAL A 211 -17.31 -11.91 -4.50
N ALA A 212 -17.62 -11.46 -3.29
CA ALA A 212 -18.92 -11.68 -2.66
C ALA A 212 -19.92 -10.61 -3.10
N ILE A 213 -21.14 -11.02 -3.43
CA ILE A 213 -22.25 -10.12 -3.75
C ILE A 213 -23.47 -10.56 -2.95
N SER A 214 -23.99 -9.69 -2.10
CA SER A 214 -25.24 -9.90 -1.37
C SER A 214 -26.30 -8.92 -1.85
N SER A 215 -27.53 -9.40 -2.06
CA SER A 215 -28.63 -8.56 -2.50
C SER A 215 -29.90 -8.85 -1.72
N ILE A 216 -30.47 -7.82 -1.10
CA ILE A 216 -31.71 -7.89 -0.32
C ILE A 216 -32.71 -6.81 -0.75
N GLU A 217 -33.98 -7.14 -0.62
CA GLU A 217 -35.09 -6.18 -0.70
C GLU A 217 -35.68 -6.03 0.70
N TYR A 218 -35.94 -4.80 1.10
CA TYR A 218 -36.42 -4.49 2.45
C TYR A 218 -37.39 -3.30 2.41
N ASP A 219 -38.52 -3.44 3.10
CA ASP A 219 -39.63 -2.48 3.02
C ASP A 219 -39.44 -1.23 3.89
N ARG A 220 -38.34 -1.16 4.63
CA ARG A 220 -38.05 -0.05 5.56
C ARG A 220 -36.63 0.46 5.33
N TYR A 221 -36.39 1.69 5.74
CA TYR A 221 -35.04 2.23 5.76
C TYR A 221 -34.14 1.37 6.64
N ILE A 222 -33.00 0.92 6.09
CA ILE A 222 -32.00 0.14 6.81
C ILE A 222 -31.02 1.13 7.46
N PRO A 223 -31.00 1.24 8.80
CA PRO A 223 -30.03 2.11 9.46
C PRO A 223 -28.62 1.55 9.26
N ASP A 224 -27.75 2.33 8.62
CA ASP A 224 -26.31 2.06 8.53
C ASP A 224 -25.95 0.70 7.92
N LEU A 225 -26.32 0.51 6.65
CA LEU A 225 -25.96 -0.67 5.86
C LEU A 225 -24.44 -0.89 5.76
N ALA A 226 -23.65 0.17 5.91
CA ALA A 226 -22.19 0.08 5.91
C ALA A 226 -21.68 -0.73 7.11
N LEU A 227 -22.22 -0.51 8.30
CA LEU A 227 -21.91 -1.31 9.49
C LEU A 227 -22.26 -2.78 9.28
N LEU A 228 -23.45 -3.09 8.76
CA LEU A 228 -23.86 -4.47 8.51
C LEU A 228 -22.96 -5.15 7.47
N THR A 229 -22.53 -4.40 6.45
CA THR A 229 -21.56 -4.89 5.46
C THR A 229 -20.22 -5.20 6.11
N HIS A 230 -19.74 -4.36 7.05
CA HIS A 230 -18.51 -4.62 7.78
C HIS A 230 -18.61 -5.87 8.65
N ARG A 231 -19.72 -6.04 9.40
CA ARG A 231 -19.96 -7.26 10.19
C ARG A 231 -19.98 -8.52 9.32
N LEU A 232 -20.56 -8.43 8.13
CA LEU A 232 -20.58 -9.55 7.19
C LEU A 232 -19.16 -9.92 6.71
N ILE A 233 -18.29 -8.94 6.48
CA ILE A 233 -16.88 -9.17 6.15
C ILE A 233 -16.18 -9.90 7.30
N ASP A 234 -16.38 -9.48 8.55
CA ASP A 234 -15.72 -10.09 9.70
C ASP A 234 -16.18 -11.55 9.92
N ILE A 235 -17.47 -11.83 9.71
CA ILE A 235 -18.05 -13.17 9.93
C ILE A 235 -17.59 -14.17 8.86
N GLU A 236 -17.63 -13.78 7.59
CA GLU A 236 -17.37 -14.68 6.45
C GLU A 236 -15.96 -14.52 5.86
N ASN A 237 -15.17 -13.56 6.38
CA ASN A 237 -13.81 -13.26 5.95
C ASN A 237 -13.66 -12.93 4.46
N PHE A 238 -14.57 -12.10 3.92
CA PHE A 238 -14.54 -11.71 2.50
C PHE A 238 -13.49 -10.63 2.21
N ASN A 239 -12.67 -10.85 1.18
CA ASN A 239 -11.70 -9.83 0.75
C ASN A 239 -12.31 -8.71 -0.11
N VAL A 240 -13.35 -9.02 -0.90
CA VAL A 240 -14.09 -8.07 -1.73
C VAL A 240 -15.57 -8.38 -1.60
N ILE A 241 -16.38 -7.37 -1.27
CA ILE A 241 -17.82 -7.53 -1.13
C ILE A 241 -18.59 -6.34 -1.72
N PHE A 242 -19.71 -6.65 -2.37
CA PHE A 242 -20.72 -5.69 -2.82
C PHE A 242 -22.07 -6.05 -2.18
N VAL A 243 -22.64 -5.13 -1.41
CA VAL A 243 -23.95 -5.29 -0.77
C VAL A 243 -24.95 -4.35 -1.42
N LEU A 244 -26.00 -4.93 -2.00
CA LEU A 244 -27.12 -4.24 -2.64
C LEU A 244 -28.34 -4.33 -1.73
N ALA A 245 -28.87 -3.19 -1.31
CA ALA A 245 -30.14 -3.13 -0.59
C ALA A 245 -31.13 -2.29 -1.40
N LYS A 246 -32.24 -2.91 -1.81
CA LYS A 246 -33.38 -2.19 -2.38
C LYS A 246 -34.31 -1.76 -1.27
N ILE A 247 -34.50 -0.44 -1.14
CA ILE A 247 -35.39 0.21 -0.18
C ILE A 247 -36.35 1.05 -1.01
N ASP A 248 -37.63 0.70 -0.96
CA ASP A 248 -38.68 1.24 -1.84
C ASP A 248 -38.28 1.15 -3.34
N SER A 249 -38.09 2.30 -3.99
CA SER A 249 -37.70 2.43 -5.39
C SER A 249 -36.20 2.67 -5.61
N LYS A 250 -35.41 2.74 -4.53
CA LYS A 250 -33.97 3.08 -4.59
C LYS A 250 -33.13 1.86 -4.23
N ILE A 251 -32.05 1.64 -4.97
CA ILE A 251 -31.07 0.60 -4.66
C ILE A 251 -29.81 1.28 -4.13
N GLN A 252 -29.47 1.00 -2.87
CA GLN A 252 -28.22 1.42 -2.26
C GLN A 252 -27.17 0.33 -2.45
N LEU A 253 -25.97 0.72 -2.86
CA LEU A 253 -24.80 -0.15 -2.98
C LEU A 253 -23.75 0.28 -1.96
N ILE A 254 -23.23 -0.68 -1.19
CA ILE A 254 -22.01 -0.55 -0.40
C ILE A 254 -20.98 -1.52 -0.96
N ALA A 255 -19.77 -1.02 -1.21
CA ALA A 255 -18.66 -1.81 -1.73
C ALA A 255 -17.44 -1.69 -0.82
N ARG A 256 -16.80 -2.82 -0.53
CA ARG A 256 -15.57 -2.88 0.27
C ARG A 256 -14.55 -3.81 -0.38
N SER A 257 -13.28 -3.45 -0.29
CA SER A 257 -12.15 -4.26 -0.76
C SER A 257 -10.97 -4.10 0.18
N SER A 258 -10.39 -5.23 0.57
CA SER A 258 -9.12 -5.33 1.30
C SER A 258 -7.93 -5.59 0.37
N ILE A 259 -8.17 -5.82 -0.92
CA ILE A 259 -7.12 -6.10 -1.91
C ILE A 259 -6.88 -4.88 -2.81
N PRO A 260 -5.64 -4.37 -2.89
CA PRO A 260 -5.32 -3.19 -3.71
C PRO A 260 -5.63 -3.32 -5.20
N ASN A 261 -5.67 -4.55 -5.72
CA ASN A 261 -5.99 -4.84 -7.12
C ASN A 261 -7.47 -4.62 -7.47
N VAL A 262 -8.34 -4.45 -6.48
CA VAL A 262 -9.76 -4.15 -6.68
C VAL A 262 -10.08 -2.81 -6.03
N ASP A 263 -10.04 -1.78 -6.85
CA ASP A 263 -10.44 -0.41 -6.49
C ASP A 263 -11.96 -0.28 -6.61
N VAL A 264 -12.65 -0.33 -5.47
CA VAL A 264 -14.12 -0.26 -5.47
C VAL A 264 -14.63 1.14 -5.81
N ASN A 265 -13.84 2.19 -5.57
CA ASN A 265 -14.22 3.55 -5.94
C ASN A 265 -14.33 3.72 -7.45
N LYS A 266 -13.42 3.14 -8.24
CA LYS A 266 -13.53 3.13 -9.71
C LYS A 266 -14.84 2.52 -10.19
N ILE A 267 -15.25 1.42 -9.56
CA ILE A 267 -16.49 0.71 -9.93
C ILE A 267 -17.72 1.55 -9.54
N THR A 268 -17.76 2.08 -8.32
CA THR A 268 -18.89 2.91 -7.87
C THR A 268 -18.96 4.25 -8.60
N ALA A 269 -17.83 4.83 -9.02
CA ALA A 269 -17.80 6.08 -9.78
C ALA A 269 -18.49 5.93 -11.15
N CYS A 270 -18.28 4.80 -11.83
CA CYS A 270 -19.01 4.45 -13.06
C CYS A 270 -20.53 4.30 -12.86
N LEU A 271 -20.95 4.08 -11.61
CA LEU A 271 -22.35 3.95 -11.20
C LEU A 271 -22.92 5.27 -10.62
N GLY A 272 -22.14 6.35 -10.62
CA GLY A 272 -22.55 7.67 -10.11
C GLY A 272 -22.40 7.84 -8.60
N GLY A 273 -21.61 7.01 -7.94
CA GLY A 273 -21.23 7.21 -6.53
C GLY A 273 -19.76 7.60 -6.35
N GLY A 274 -19.22 7.27 -5.18
CA GLY A 274 -17.84 7.58 -4.85
C GLY A 274 -17.42 7.07 -3.47
N GLY A 275 -16.13 7.25 -3.17
CA GLY A 275 -15.51 6.89 -1.91
C GLY A 275 -13.99 6.74 -2.06
N HIS A 276 -13.44 5.79 -1.32
CA HIS A 276 -12.03 5.41 -1.33
C HIS A 276 -11.83 4.07 -2.07
N PRO A 277 -10.60 3.77 -2.54
CA PRO A 277 -10.32 2.51 -3.24
C PRO A 277 -10.69 1.24 -2.46
N SER A 278 -10.68 1.29 -1.13
CA SER A 278 -11.07 0.19 -0.23
C SER A 278 -12.55 0.20 0.18
N ALA A 279 -13.24 1.32 -0.04
CA ALA A 279 -14.54 1.58 0.56
C ALA A 279 -15.33 2.64 -0.20
N ALA A 280 -16.43 2.26 -0.83
CA ALA A 280 -17.24 3.20 -1.58
C ALA A 280 -18.73 2.86 -1.50
N SER A 281 -19.56 3.84 -1.88
CA SER A 281 -21.01 3.67 -1.90
C SER A 281 -21.65 4.42 -3.07
N CYS A 282 -22.82 3.97 -3.50
CA CYS A 282 -23.62 4.68 -4.50
C CYS A 282 -25.11 4.38 -4.36
N ILE A 283 -25.95 5.30 -4.84
CA ILE A 283 -27.38 5.05 -5.09
C ILE A 283 -27.52 4.76 -6.58
N LEU A 284 -27.99 3.56 -6.90
CA LEU A 284 -28.14 3.06 -8.26
C LEU A 284 -29.41 3.59 -8.91
N ARG A 285 -29.37 3.76 -10.23
CA ARG A 285 -30.52 4.22 -11.05
C ARG A 285 -31.39 3.06 -11.53
N GLU A 286 -30.87 1.84 -11.43
CA GLU A 286 -31.51 0.60 -11.84
C GLU A 286 -32.78 0.31 -11.03
N LYS A 287 -33.80 -0.26 -11.68
CA LYS A 287 -35.10 -0.54 -11.05
C LYS A 287 -35.16 -1.91 -10.36
N SER A 288 -34.25 -2.84 -10.70
CA SER A 288 -34.21 -4.18 -10.11
C SER A 288 -32.81 -4.57 -9.63
N LEU A 289 -32.76 -5.34 -8.53
CA LEU A 289 -31.52 -5.87 -7.96
C LEU A 289 -30.76 -6.76 -8.96
N LYS A 290 -31.48 -7.50 -9.81
CA LYS A 290 -30.88 -8.32 -10.86
C LYS A 290 -30.10 -7.49 -11.87
N GLN A 291 -30.71 -6.43 -12.40
CA GLN A 291 -30.04 -5.51 -13.34
C GLN A 291 -28.81 -4.84 -12.70
N ALA A 292 -28.94 -4.40 -11.45
CA ALA A 292 -27.83 -3.83 -10.70
C ALA A 292 -26.66 -4.82 -10.53
N LYS A 293 -26.96 -6.06 -10.12
CA LYS A 293 -25.98 -7.14 -9.97
C LYS A 293 -25.27 -7.47 -11.27
N ASP A 294 -26.00 -7.64 -12.36
CA ASP A 294 -25.43 -7.94 -13.68
C ASP A 294 -24.49 -6.83 -14.17
N LYS A 295 -24.87 -5.56 -13.95
CA LYS A 295 -24.04 -4.39 -14.27
C LYS A 295 -22.76 -4.34 -13.45
N ILE A 296 -22.83 -4.61 -12.14
CA ILE A 296 -21.66 -4.68 -11.25
C ILE A 296 -20.72 -5.80 -11.70
N ILE A 297 -21.23 -7.00 -12.00
CA ILE A 297 -20.41 -8.12 -12.49
C ILE A 297 -19.69 -7.75 -13.79
N ARG A 298 -20.37 -7.06 -14.72
CA ARG A 298 -19.75 -6.57 -15.95
C ARG A 298 -18.62 -5.58 -15.67
N LEU A 299 -18.87 -4.57 -14.83
CA LEU A 299 -17.85 -3.58 -14.46
C LEU A 299 -16.66 -4.22 -13.74
N LEU A 300 -16.89 -5.21 -12.88
CA LEU A 300 -15.84 -5.98 -12.22
C LEU A 300 -14.98 -6.73 -13.24
N LYS A 301 -15.58 -7.38 -14.24
CA LYS A 301 -14.82 -8.07 -15.30
C LYS A 301 -13.97 -7.12 -16.14
N GLU A 302 -14.44 -5.89 -16.35
CA GLU A 302 -13.74 -4.85 -17.11
C GLU A 302 -12.61 -4.18 -16.30
N ASN A 303 -12.76 -4.05 -14.97
CA ASN A 303 -11.85 -3.27 -14.12
C ASN A 303 -10.91 -4.11 -13.23
N ILE A 304 -11.26 -5.35 -12.90
CA ILE A 304 -10.38 -6.26 -12.16
C ILE A 304 -9.35 -6.83 -13.13
N LYS A 305 -8.08 -6.50 -12.93
CA LYS A 305 -6.98 -7.09 -13.70
C LYS A 305 -6.84 -8.58 -13.35
N PRO A 306 -6.62 -9.47 -14.34
CA PRO A 306 -6.34 -10.88 -14.08
C PRO A 306 -5.17 -11.05 -13.13
N GLN A 307 -5.38 -11.75 -12.01
CA GLN A 307 -4.30 -12.14 -11.13
C GLN A 307 -3.53 -13.29 -11.80
N LEU A 308 -2.22 -13.10 -12.03
CA LEU A 308 -1.38 -14.22 -12.47
C LEU A 308 -1.27 -15.26 -11.36
N LEU A 309 -1.36 -16.53 -11.75
CA LEU A 309 -1.19 -17.68 -10.87
C LEU A 309 0.20 -18.30 -11.05
N ALA A 310 0.60 -19.17 -10.13
CA ALA A 310 1.85 -19.92 -10.23
C ALA A 310 1.93 -20.67 -11.56
N GLU A 311 0.84 -21.32 -11.99
CA GLU A 311 0.79 -22.07 -13.24
C GLU A 311 0.99 -21.22 -14.51
N ASP A 312 0.68 -19.92 -14.47
CA ASP A 312 0.87 -19.01 -15.60
C ASP A 312 2.36 -18.67 -15.84
N ILE A 313 3.16 -18.73 -14.77
CA ILE A 313 4.54 -18.24 -14.78
C ILE A 313 5.57 -19.33 -14.52
N MET A 314 5.19 -20.46 -13.93
CA MET A 314 6.11 -21.51 -13.56
C MET A 314 6.81 -22.15 -14.76
N ASN A 315 8.07 -22.51 -14.55
CA ASN A 315 8.77 -23.43 -15.44
C ASN A 315 8.41 -24.87 -15.07
N LYS A 316 7.97 -25.66 -16.05
CA LYS A 316 7.58 -27.07 -15.88
C LYS A 316 8.78 -28.02 -15.95
N ASP A 317 9.87 -27.61 -16.59
CA ASP A 317 11.11 -28.40 -16.64
C ASP A 317 11.93 -28.16 -15.37
N VAL A 318 11.54 -28.87 -14.30
CA VAL A 318 12.22 -28.77 -13.02
C VAL A 318 13.22 -29.90 -12.87
N ARG A 319 14.50 -29.53 -12.75
CA ARG A 319 15.53 -30.50 -12.42
C ARG A 319 15.51 -30.85 -10.93
N VAL A 320 15.49 -32.15 -10.67
CA VAL A 320 15.48 -32.74 -9.34
C VAL A 320 16.59 -33.79 -9.29
N THR A 321 17.26 -33.92 -8.16
CA THR A 321 18.29 -34.93 -7.94
C THR A 321 17.95 -35.82 -6.76
N ASP A 322 18.48 -37.04 -6.74
CA ASP A 322 18.22 -38.01 -5.68
C ASP A 322 19.07 -37.72 -4.42
N GLU A 323 18.51 -37.94 -3.24
CA GLU A 323 19.16 -37.66 -1.95
C GLU A 323 20.46 -38.45 -1.69
N LEU A 324 20.66 -39.56 -2.42
CA LEU A 324 21.85 -40.41 -2.36
C LEU A 324 22.93 -40.01 -3.39
N GLN A 325 22.75 -38.92 -4.14
CA GLN A 325 23.82 -38.35 -4.96
C GLN A 325 24.90 -37.70 -4.09
N THR A 326 26.11 -37.60 -4.61
CA THR A 326 27.23 -36.96 -3.91
C THR A 326 27.21 -35.46 -4.09
N VAL A 327 27.70 -34.72 -3.09
CA VAL A 327 27.85 -33.25 -3.12
C VAL A 327 28.56 -32.79 -4.40
N ASN A 328 29.67 -33.43 -4.77
CA ASN A 328 30.44 -33.11 -5.98
C ASN A 328 29.64 -33.28 -7.28
N LYS A 329 28.84 -34.34 -7.38
CA LYS A 329 28.02 -34.57 -8.58
C LYS A 329 26.91 -33.53 -8.68
N VAL A 330 26.20 -33.27 -7.58
CA VAL A 330 25.14 -32.26 -7.56
C VAL A 330 25.71 -30.87 -7.90
N LYS A 331 26.88 -30.51 -7.36
CA LYS A 331 27.55 -29.24 -7.70
C LYS A 331 27.88 -29.16 -9.20
N ARG A 332 28.41 -30.23 -9.78
CA ARG A 332 28.72 -30.31 -11.22
C ARG A 332 27.47 -30.14 -12.08
N ASP A 333 26.37 -30.81 -11.72
CA ASP A 333 25.09 -30.68 -12.42
C ASP A 333 24.55 -29.26 -12.30
N MET A 334 24.66 -28.64 -11.12
CA MET A 334 24.25 -27.25 -10.88
C MET A 334 25.05 -26.24 -11.71
N ILE A 335 26.34 -26.48 -11.96
CA ILE A 335 27.15 -25.65 -12.85
C ILE A 335 26.73 -25.89 -14.30
N ARG A 336 26.70 -27.16 -14.73
CA ARG A 336 26.40 -27.56 -16.12
C ARG A 336 25.07 -27.01 -16.63
N TYR A 337 24.04 -27.01 -15.78
CA TYR A 337 22.70 -26.56 -16.14
C TYR A 337 22.39 -25.13 -15.67
N ASN A 338 23.40 -24.40 -15.19
CA ASN A 338 23.27 -23.08 -14.61
C ASN A 338 22.18 -22.95 -13.52
N ILE A 339 22.08 -23.96 -12.65
CA ILE A 339 21.11 -24.02 -11.55
C ILE A 339 21.77 -23.48 -10.28
N SER A 340 21.17 -22.47 -9.66
CA SER A 340 21.67 -21.90 -8.39
C SER A 340 21.14 -22.58 -7.12
N GLN A 341 20.00 -23.30 -7.20
CA GLN A 341 19.51 -24.19 -6.14
C GLN A 341 18.83 -25.43 -6.74
N MET A 342 19.13 -26.61 -6.20
CA MET A 342 18.63 -27.90 -6.69
C MET A 342 17.62 -28.49 -5.71
N LEU A 343 16.50 -28.99 -6.21
CA LEU A 343 15.55 -29.76 -5.41
C LEU A 343 16.05 -31.20 -5.24
N ILE A 344 15.94 -31.71 -4.03
CA ILE A 344 16.31 -33.06 -3.67
C ILE A 344 15.04 -33.89 -3.48
N SER A 345 15.01 -35.07 -4.08
CA SER A 345 13.94 -36.04 -3.88
C SER A 345 14.42 -37.31 -3.19
N SER A 346 13.50 -37.93 -2.46
CA SER A 346 13.60 -39.29 -1.96
C SER A 346 12.32 -40.03 -2.37
N LYS A 347 12.45 -41.16 -3.06
CA LYS A 347 11.32 -41.99 -3.50
C LYS A 347 10.23 -41.18 -4.23
N GLY A 348 10.63 -40.23 -5.07
CA GLY A 348 9.72 -39.38 -5.86
C GLY A 348 9.03 -38.24 -5.09
N LYS A 349 9.31 -38.05 -3.80
CA LYS A 349 8.84 -36.89 -3.02
C LYS A 349 9.97 -35.89 -2.82
N ILE A 350 9.66 -34.60 -2.87
CA ILE A 350 10.64 -33.54 -2.59
C ILE A 350 10.90 -33.51 -1.08
N THR A 351 12.14 -33.78 -0.69
CA THR A 351 12.57 -33.91 0.71
C THR A 351 13.59 -32.87 1.15
N GLY A 352 14.16 -32.12 0.21
CA GLY A 352 15.05 -31.02 0.54
C GLY A 352 15.38 -30.12 -0.62
N ILE A 353 16.12 -29.06 -0.32
CA ILE A 353 16.69 -28.13 -1.28
C ILE A 353 18.15 -27.86 -0.90
N VAL A 354 19.01 -27.66 -1.90
CA VAL A 354 20.41 -27.30 -1.67
C VAL A 354 20.82 -26.15 -2.57
N THR A 355 21.54 -25.17 -2.02
CA THR A 355 22.08 -24.04 -2.78
C THR A 355 23.52 -24.30 -3.22
N ARG A 356 24.04 -23.53 -4.18
CA ARG A 356 25.46 -23.60 -4.55
C ARG A 356 26.36 -23.35 -3.33
N GLY A 357 26.01 -22.39 -2.48
CA GLY A 357 26.78 -22.04 -1.29
C GLY A 357 26.83 -23.16 -0.25
N ASP A 358 25.74 -23.92 -0.07
CA ASP A 358 25.72 -25.08 0.84
C ASP A 358 26.70 -26.15 0.36
N LEU A 359 26.70 -26.43 -0.95
CA LEU A 359 27.63 -27.39 -1.55
C LEU A 359 29.08 -26.89 -1.51
N ASP A 360 29.32 -25.60 -1.73
CA ASP A 360 30.68 -25.02 -1.67
C ASP A 360 31.27 -25.14 -0.27
N LYS A 361 30.48 -24.87 0.78
CA LYS A 361 30.90 -25.10 2.18
C LYS A 361 31.21 -26.57 2.44
N ALA A 362 30.35 -27.48 1.99
CA ALA A 362 30.57 -28.91 2.14
C ALA A 362 31.87 -29.37 1.45
N ILE A 363 32.10 -28.91 0.22
CA ILE A 363 33.32 -29.22 -0.54
C ILE A 363 34.56 -28.63 0.14
N TYR A 364 34.50 -27.39 0.59
CA TYR A 364 35.59 -26.72 1.31
C TYR A 364 36.04 -27.51 2.55
N HIS A 365 35.09 -28.12 3.27
CA HIS A 365 35.37 -28.98 4.43
C HIS A 365 35.66 -30.45 4.08
N GLY A 366 35.92 -30.78 2.81
CA GLY A 366 36.31 -32.14 2.39
C GLY A 366 35.15 -33.12 2.21
N PHE A 367 33.89 -32.67 2.27
CA PHE A 367 32.71 -33.52 2.19
C PHE A 367 32.14 -33.69 0.77
N GLY A 368 32.93 -33.44 -0.27
CA GLY A 368 32.49 -33.57 -1.67
C GLY A 368 32.00 -34.99 -2.04
N HIS A 369 32.51 -36.03 -1.39
CA HIS A 369 32.09 -37.42 -1.57
C HIS A 369 30.85 -37.81 -0.78
N SER A 370 30.49 -37.02 0.23
CA SER A 370 29.34 -37.29 1.08
C SER A 370 28.02 -37.13 0.33
N LYS A 371 26.97 -37.76 0.86
CA LYS A 371 25.63 -37.73 0.28
C LYS A 371 24.96 -36.38 0.52
N VAL A 372 24.26 -35.86 -0.49
CA VAL A 372 23.62 -34.53 -0.43
C VAL A 372 22.54 -34.45 0.66
N LYS A 373 21.91 -35.58 1.04
CA LYS A 373 20.94 -35.64 2.15
C LYS A 373 21.44 -35.08 3.49
N GLY A 374 22.76 -35.09 3.72
CA GLY A 374 23.39 -34.56 4.93
C GLY A 374 23.59 -33.04 4.92
N TYR A 375 23.49 -32.40 3.75
CA TYR A 375 23.79 -30.98 3.53
C TYR A 375 22.61 -30.19 2.97
N MET A 376 21.50 -30.87 2.63
CA MET A 376 20.27 -30.23 2.16
C MET A 376 19.48 -29.62 3.31
N ASN A 377 18.76 -28.53 3.02
CA ASN A 377 17.73 -28.02 3.91
C ASN A 377 16.44 -28.84 3.71
N ARG A 378 15.91 -29.43 4.78
CA ARG A 378 14.69 -30.26 4.77
C ARG A 378 13.39 -29.44 4.76
N ARG A 379 13.45 -28.16 5.17
CA ARG A 379 12.28 -27.27 5.15
C ARG A 379 12.11 -26.69 3.75
N VAL A 380 11.43 -27.43 2.90
CA VAL A 380 11.07 -26.97 1.54
C VAL A 380 9.77 -26.18 1.63
N ILE A 381 9.87 -24.87 1.43
CA ILE A 381 8.71 -24.01 1.23
C ILE A 381 8.21 -24.26 -0.19
N SER A 382 6.92 -24.55 -0.37
CA SER A 382 6.29 -24.82 -1.66
C SER A 382 4.93 -24.14 -1.78
N VAL A 383 4.43 -23.95 -3.01
CA VAL A 383 3.10 -23.38 -3.29
C VAL A 383 2.22 -24.31 -4.12
N ASN A 384 0.93 -24.02 -4.22
CA ASN A 384 0.00 -24.71 -5.12
C ASN A 384 0.05 -24.10 -6.54
N GLU A 385 -0.34 -24.85 -7.57
CA GLU A 385 -0.45 -24.35 -8.96
C GLU A 385 -1.38 -23.13 -9.10
N LYS A 386 -2.40 -23.04 -8.23
CA LYS A 386 -3.36 -21.93 -8.17
C LYS A 386 -2.94 -20.81 -7.23
N THR A 387 -1.74 -20.87 -6.62
CA THR A 387 -1.28 -19.82 -5.73
C THR A 387 -1.03 -18.53 -6.52
N PRO A 388 -1.59 -17.38 -6.11
CA PRO A 388 -1.34 -16.12 -6.77
C PRO A 388 0.14 -15.68 -6.76
N VAL A 389 0.57 -15.03 -7.84
CA VAL A 389 1.93 -14.47 -7.93
C VAL A 389 2.21 -13.43 -6.84
N SER A 390 1.19 -12.70 -6.37
CA SER A 390 1.30 -11.78 -5.22
C SER A 390 1.77 -12.49 -3.95
N ASP A 391 1.24 -13.69 -3.71
CA ASP A 391 1.54 -14.46 -2.51
C ASP A 391 2.93 -15.08 -2.62
N ILE A 392 3.32 -15.50 -3.83
CA ILE A 392 4.69 -15.95 -4.11
C ILE A 392 5.70 -14.82 -3.86
N LYS A 393 5.40 -13.58 -4.28
CA LYS A 393 6.25 -12.40 -3.98
C LYS A 393 6.42 -12.20 -2.48
N LYS A 394 5.32 -12.33 -1.71
CA LYS A 394 5.35 -12.24 -0.24
C LYS A 394 6.22 -13.35 0.36
N ILE A 395 6.05 -14.59 -0.08
CA ILE A 395 6.88 -15.73 0.34
C ILE A 395 8.37 -15.47 0.07
N PHE A 396 8.71 -14.96 -1.12
CA PHE A 396 10.09 -14.63 -1.49
C PHE A 396 10.70 -13.57 -0.57
N PHE A 397 9.91 -12.55 -0.21
CA PHE A 397 10.32 -11.48 0.68
C PHE A 397 10.48 -11.97 2.12
N GLU A 398 9.44 -12.57 2.71
CA GLU A 398 9.41 -12.98 4.12
C GLU A 398 10.42 -14.08 4.45
N ASN A 399 10.66 -15.00 3.51
CA ASN A 399 11.56 -16.13 3.74
C ASN A 399 12.95 -15.89 3.12
N ASN A 400 13.18 -14.73 2.51
CA ASN A 400 14.39 -14.39 1.76
C ASN A 400 14.82 -15.48 0.76
N ILE A 401 13.85 -16.04 0.04
CA ILE A 401 14.08 -17.06 -0.99
C ILE A 401 13.88 -16.48 -2.39
N GLY A 402 14.51 -17.10 -3.39
CA GLY A 402 14.44 -16.66 -4.79
C GLY A 402 13.72 -17.63 -5.73
N ARG A 403 13.22 -18.74 -5.20
CA ARG A 403 12.48 -19.75 -5.95
C ARG A 403 11.55 -20.53 -5.03
N VAL A 404 10.48 -21.08 -5.58
CA VAL A 404 9.56 -21.95 -4.87
C VAL A 404 9.06 -23.08 -5.77
N PRO A 405 9.09 -24.35 -5.31
CA PRO A 405 8.46 -25.46 -6.00
C PRO A 405 6.94 -25.30 -6.00
N VAL A 406 6.31 -25.64 -7.12
CA VAL A 406 4.87 -25.67 -7.31
C VAL A 406 4.40 -27.11 -7.25
N LEU A 407 3.50 -27.42 -6.32
CA LEU A 407 2.95 -28.75 -6.10
C LEU A 407 1.46 -28.80 -6.47
N LYS A 408 1.05 -29.90 -7.12
CA LYS A 408 -0.36 -30.28 -7.31
C LYS A 408 -0.56 -31.64 -6.66
N ASN A 409 -1.47 -31.75 -5.69
CA ASN A 409 -1.72 -33.00 -4.96
C ASN A 409 -0.42 -33.66 -4.43
N ASN A 410 0.45 -32.86 -3.80
CA ASN A 410 1.79 -33.26 -3.32
C ASN A 410 2.79 -33.76 -4.40
N LYS A 411 2.49 -33.58 -5.68
CA LYS A 411 3.43 -33.87 -6.79
C LYS A 411 4.00 -32.58 -7.34
N LEU A 412 5.30 -32.56 -7.62
CA LEU A 412 5.97 -31.44 -8.25
C LEU A 412 5.46 -31.25 -9.68
N VAL A 413 4.94 -30.07 -10.00
CA VAL A 413 4.42 -29.71 -11.34
C VAL A 413 5.16 -28.52 -11.97
N GLY A 414 5.96 -27.79 -11.20
CA GLY A 414 6.76 -26.69 -11.70
C GLY A 414 7.61 -26.02 -10.63
N ILE A 415 8.34 -24.99 -11.03
CA ILE A 415 9.08 -24.10 -10.13
C ILE A 415 8.87 -22.66 -10.59
N VAL A 416 8.71 -21.75 -9.63
CA VAL A 416 8.69 -20.30 -9.90
C VAL A 416 9.96 -19.69 -9.34
N THR A 417 10.63 -18.86 -10.13
CA THR A 417 11.85 -18.12 -9.75
C THR A 417 11.60 -16.62 -9.73
N ARG A 418 12.54 -15.84 -9.16
CA ARG A 418 12.50 -14.35 -9.24
C ARG A 418 12.46 -13.86 -10.67
N ASP A 419 13.17 -14.51 -11.58
CA ASP A 419 13.19 -14.15 -12.99
C ASP A 419 11.82 -14.37 -13.64
N ASP A 420 11.12 -15.45 -13.28
CA ASP A 420 9.75 -15.71 -13.75
C ASP A 420 8.77 -14.64 -13.23
N ILE A 421 8.96 -14.15 -12.00
CA ILE A 421 8.15 -13.06 -11.41
C ILE A 421 8.46 -11.72 -12.09
N ILE A 422 9.72 -11.42 -12.38
CA ILE A 422 10.11 -10.19 -13.07
C ILE A 422 9.56 -10.23 -14.51
N GLY A 423 9.74 -11.35 -15.20
CA GLY A 423 9.21 -11.61 -16.53
C GLY A 423 7.68 -11.71 -16.58
N SER A 424 7.00 -11.94 -15.45
CA SER A 424 5.54 -12.01 -15.41
C SER A 424 4.87 -10.69 -15.79
N ARG A 425 5.53 -9.55 -15.54
CA ARG A 425 5.05 -8.22 -15.97
C ARG A 425 4.88 -8.15 -17.49
N LEU A 426 5.74 -8.84 -18.25
CA LEU A 426 5.65 -8.92 -19.71
C LEU A 426 4.48 -9.82 -20.14
N LYS A 427 4.29 -10.95 -19.45
CA LYS A 427 3.14 -11.84 -19.70
C LYS A 427 1.81 -11.19 -19.35
N GLU A 428 1.76 -10.37 -18.31
CA GLU A 428 0.62 -9.50 -17.95
C GLU A 428 0.27 -8.57 -19.12
N GLN A 429 1.26 -7.86 -19.69
CA GLN A 429 1.04 -6.96 -20.83
C GLN A 429 0.60 -7.72 -22.11
N VAL A 430 1.14 -8.91 -22.36
CA VAL A 430 0.76 -9.75 -23.50
C VAL A 430 -0.67 -10.29 -23.37
N LYS A 431 -1.12 -10.69 -22.17
CA LYS A 431 -2.53 -11.04 -21.91
C LYS A 431 -3.47 -9.83 -22.05
N MET A 432 -2.98 -8.62 -21.76
CA MET A 432 -3.77 -7.39 -21.81
C MET A 432 -4.03 -6.85 -23.22
N ALA A 433 -3.22 -7.21 -24.23
CA ALA A 433 -3.40 -6.74 -25.60
C ALA A 433 -3.02 -7.78 -26.68
N PRO A 434 -3.77 -8.91 -26.78
CA PRO A 434 -3.46 -9.97 -27.74
C PRO A 434 -3.48 -9.51 -29.21
N HIS A 435 -4.21 -8.45 -29.54
CA HIS A 435 -4.32 -7.91 -30.90
C HIS A 435 -3.13 -7.04 -31.33
N LEU A 436 -2.39 -6.44 -30.38
CA LEU A 436 -1.25 -5.56 -30.70
C LEU A 436 0.03 -6.34 -31.02
N TYR A 437 0.15 -7.58 -30.53
CA TYR A 437 1.36 -8.39 -30.70
C TYR A 437 1.41 -9.18 -32.03
N ARG A 438 0.30 -9.22 -32.78
CA ARG A 438 0.22 -10.00 -34.03
C ARG A 438 0.86 -9.29 -35.24
N GLN A 439 1.28 -8.03 -35.09
CA GLN A 439 2.02 -7.32 -36.12
C GLN A 439 3.27 -6.67 -35.56
N LYS A 440 4.38 -6.88 -36.28
CA LYS A 440 5.70 -6.24 -36.19
C LYS A 440 6.73 -6.92 -35.27
N LYS A 441 7.57 -7.74 -35.91
CA LYS A 441 9.00 -7.83 -35.60
C LYS A 441 9.62 -6.47 -35.96
N SER A 442 9.73 -5.54 -35.01
CA SER A 442 10.63 -4.39 -35.17
C SER A 442 11.29 -4.03 -33.83
N PRO A 443 12.48 -3.41 -33.85
CA PRO A 443 13.21 -2.96 -32.65
C PRO A 443 12.40 -2.01 -31.74
N GLN A 444 11.29 -1.45 -32.22
CA GLN A 444 10.38 -0.61 -31.44
C GLN A 444 9.59 -1.40 -30.39
N ALA A 445 9.43 -2.71 -30.54
CA ALA A 445 8.79 -3.56 -29.53
C ALA A 445 9.63 -3.67 -28.25
N LEU A 446 10.96 -3.58 -28.35
CA LEU A 446 11.86 -3.54 -27.19
C LEU A 446 11.72 -2.24 -26.39
N ASN A 447 11.43 -1.12 -27.05
CA ASN A 447 11.19 0.16 -26.35
C ASN A 447 9.84 0.20 -25.60
N ALA A 448 8.91 -0.71 -25.88
CA ALA A 448 7.69 -0.89 -25.09
C ALA A 448 7.90 -1.76 -23.83
N ILE A 449 9.04 -2.44 -23.73
CA ILE A 449 9.39 -3.41 -22.67
C ILE A 449 10.15 -2.75 -21.51
N PHE A 450 10.86 -1.64 -21.77
CA PHE A 450 11.64 -0.92 -20.77
C PHE A 450 10.92 0.34 -20.30
N GLU A 451 10.87 0.54 -18.98
CA GLU A 451 10.37 1.77 -18.38
C GLU A 451 11.33 2.93 -18.70
N ASP A 452 10.81 4.03 -19.25
CA ASP A 452 11.61 5.25 -19.43
C ASP A 452 11.84 5.91 -18.06
N LEU A 453 13.04 5.72 -17.51
CA LEU A 453 13.44 6.32 -16.24
C LEU A 453 13.87 7.80 -16.37
N THR A 454 13.86 8.39 -17.58
CA THR A 454 14.23 9.80 -17.79
C THR A 454 13.47 10.78 -16.90
N PRO A 455 12.15 10.64 -16.65
CA PRO A 455 11.43 11.53 -15.73
C PRO A 455 11.94 11.44 -14.29
N LYS A 456 12.20 10.22 -13.79
CA LYS A 456 12.79 10.01 -12.46
C LYS A 456 14.21 10.56 -12.36
N MET A 457 15.03 10.34 -13.39
CA MET A 457 16.38 10.90 -13.45
C MET A 457 16.36 12.43 -13.38
N LYS A 458 15.47 13.10 -14.13
CA LYS A 458 15.35 14.57 -14.08
C LYS A 458 14.91 15.10 -12.72
N LYS A 459 14.12 14.32 -11.97
CA LYS A 459 13.56 14.72 -10.67
C LYS A 459 14.57 14.51 -9.54
N ASN A 460 15.21 13.34 -9.47
CA ASN A 460 15.96 12.90 -8.30
C ASN A 460 17.48 12.95 -8.47
N MET A 461 17.99 13.12 -9.71
CA MET A 461 19.43 13.15 -9.96
C MET A 461 19.93 14.60 -10.05
N PRO A 462 21.09 14.93 -9.45
CA PRO A 462 21.73 16.21 -9.65
C PRO A 462 21.93 16.52 -11.14
N LYS A 463 21.57 17.74 -11.57
CA LYS A 463 21.67 18.18 -12.99
C LYS A 463 23.04 17.90 -13.61
N LYS A 464 24.10 18.02 -12.79
CA LYS A 464 25.48 17.75 -13.20
C LYS A 464 25.70 16.29 -13.63
N ILE A 465 25.23 15.33 -12.83
CA ILE A 465 25.36 13.89 -13.10
C ILE A 465 24.49 13.50 -14.31
N PHE A 466 23.25 14.01 -14.37
CA PHE A 466 22.37 13.75 -15.51
C PHE A 466 22.97 14.22 -16.85
N ASN A 467 23.56 15.42 -16.86
CA ASN A 467 24.23 15.95 -18.05
C ASN A 467 25.51 15.18 -18.40
N LEU A 468 26.24 14.72 -17.38
CA LEU A 468 27.41 13.86 -17.57
C LEU A 468 27.02 12.54 -18.23
N LEU A 469 26.01 11.82 -17.72
CA LEU A 469 25.51 10.57 -18.31
C LEU A 469 25.06 10.77 -19.76
N LYS A 470 24.35 11.87 -20.07
CA LYS A 470 24.01 12.23 -21.46
C LYS A 470 25.23 12.45 -22.34
N LYS A 471 26.26 13.10 -21.81
CA LYS A 471 27.52 13.32 -22.54
C LYS A 471 28.24 12.00 -22.80
N ILE A 472 28.31 11.12 -21.79
CA ILE A 472 28.89 9.77 -21.93
C ILE A 472 28.13 8.98 -22.98
N GLY A 473 26.80 8.97 -22.95
CA GLY A 473 25.96 8.29 -23.95
C GLY A 473 26.24 8.80 -25.38
N ARG A 474 26.33 10.12 -25.59
CA ARG A 474 26.69 10.69 -26.91
C ARG A 474 28.09 10.28 -27.38
N ILE A 475 29.05 10.18 -26.46
CA ILE A 475 30.40 9.71 -26.79
C ILE A 475 30.35 8.23 -27.16
N ALA A 476 29.61 7.42 -26.41
CA ALA A 476 29.40 6.00 -26.72
C ALA A 476 28.78 5.81 -28.11
N ASP A 477 27.71 6.55 -28.43
CA ASP A 477 27.05 6.50 -29.73
C ASP A 477 28.00 6.87 -30.88
N ASN A 478 28.79 7.94 -30.71
CA ASN A 478 29.74 8.41 -31.73
C ASN A 478 30.85 7.39 -32.02
N TYR A 479 31.25 6.61 -31.02
CA TYR A 479 32.31 5.60 -31.15
C TYR A 479 31.76 4.17 -31.21
N GLN A 480 30.44 4.01 -31.41
CA GLN A 480 29.73 2.74 -31.55
C GLN A 480 29.87 1.78 -30.35
N PHE A 481 30.04 2.32 -29.15
CA PHE A 481 29.97 1.53 -27.91
C PHE A 481 28.55 1.53 -27.36
N ARG A 482 28.15 0.42 -26.74
CA ARG A 482 26.96 0.38 -25.90
C ARG A 482 27.37 0.43 -24.45
N VAL A 483 26.80 1.39 -23.72
CA VAL A 483 27.17 1.67 -22.34
C VAL A 483 25.90 1.72 -21.49
N TYR A 484 25.94 1.02 -20.36
CA TYR A 484 24.80 0.85 -19.47
C TYR A 484 25.16 1.30 -18.07
N ALA A 485 24.32 2.12 -17.45
CA ALA A 485 24.39 2.34 -16.01
C ALA A 485 23.92 1.08 -15.27
N VAL A 486 24.65 0.65 -14.24
CA VAL A 486 24.36 -0.56 -13.47
C VAL A 486 24.53 -0.32 -11.97
N GLY A 487 24.30 -1.36 -11.15
CA GLY A 487 24.68 -1.30 -9.74
C GLY A 487 23.80 -0.40 -8.87
N GLY A 488 24.42 0.23 -7.87
CA GLY A 488 23.72 1.00 -6.84
C GLY A 488 22.94 2.17 -7.43
N MET A 489 23.51 2.86 -8.42
CA MET A 489 22.90 4.06 -9.00
C MET A 489 21.53 3.79 -9.64
N VAL A 490 21.34 2.62 -10.25
CA VAL A 490 20.07 2.24 -10.87
C VAL A 490 19.04 1.86 -9.81
N ARG A 491 19.46 1.07 -8.82
CA ARG A 491 18.59 0.68 -7.69
C ARG A 491 18.09 1.91 -6.93
N ASP A 492 19.00 2.81 -6.60
CA ASP A 492 18.71 3.96 -5.74
C ASP A 492 17.84 4.98 -6.48
N LEU A 493 18.07 5.18 -7.78
CA LEU A 493 17.17 5.94 -8.66
C LEU A 493 15.74 5.37 -8.69
N ILE A 494 15.58 4.04 -8.72
CA ILE A 494 14.26 3.38 -8.70
C ILE A 494 13.57 3.58 -7.36
N LEU A 495 14.34 3.60 -6.26
CA LEU A 495 13.88 3.73 -4.87
C LEU A 495 13.80 5.19 -4.36
N ASP A 496 14.01 6.18 -5.23
CA ASP A 496 13.99 7.61 -4.90
C ASP A 496 15.05 8.03 -3.85
N TYR A 497 16.19 7.34 -3.79
CA TYR A 497 17.37 7.72 -3.01
C TYR A 497 18.38 8.50 -3.86
N GLU A 498 19.07 9.47 -3.25
CA GLU A 498 20.22 10.12 -3.87
C GLU A 498 21.43 9.18 -3.89
N ASN A 499 21.99 8.93 -5.07
CA ASN A 499 23.26 8.23 -5.23
C ASN A 499 24.16 9.02 -6.19
N LEU A 500 25.41 9.20 -5.77
CA LEU A 500 26.43 9.98 -6.48
C LEU A 500 27.49 9.09 -7.16
N ASP A 501 27.47 7.78 -6.97
CA ASP A 501 28.41 6.86 -7.62
C ASP A 501 27.91 6.51 -9.03
N ILE A 502 28.81 6.57 -10.03
CA ILE A 502 28.49 6.19 -11.42
C ILE A 502 29.20 4.88 -11.76
N ASP A 503 28.43 3.79 -11.81
CA ASP A 503 28.87 2.48 -12.27
C ASP A 503 28.37 2.22 -13.69
N LEU A 504 29.29 2.06 -14.65
CA LEU A 504 29.00 1.80 -16.05
C LEU A 504 29.53 0.44 -16.49
N VAL A 505 28.74 -0.27 -17.28
CA VAL A 505 29.18 -1.45 -18.02
C VAL A 505 29.24 -1.12 -19.49
N VAL A 506 30.37 -1.46 -20.12
CA VAL A 506 30.59 -1.28 -21.56
C VAL A 506 30.50 -2.63 -22.25
N GLU A 507 29.63 -2.75 -23.26
CA GLU A 507 29.59 -3.93 -24.11
C GLU A 507 30.84 -3.93 -25.02
N GLY A 508 31.80 -4.82 -24.74
CA GLY A 508 33.05 -4.95 -25.50
C GLY A 508 34.29 -4.52 -24.70
N GLU A 509 35.13 -3.65 -25.27
CA GLU A 509 36.41 -3.27 -24.69
C GLU A 509 36.29 -2.05 -23.76
N ALA A 510 35.89 -2.27 -22.50
CA ALA A 510 35.66 -1.21 -21.51
C ALA A 510 36.86 -0.27 -21.30
N ILE A 511 38.08 -0.81 -21.26
CA ILE A 511 39.31 -0.01 -21.11
C ILE A 511 39.52 0.96 -22.28
N LYS A 512 39.22 0.51 -23.51
CA LYS A 512 39.35 1.35 -24.72
C LYS A 512 38.34 2.48 -24.71
N PHE A 513 37.10 2.18 -24.33
CA PHE A 513 36.09 3.23 -24.14
C PHE A 513 36.50 4.21 -23.03
N ALA A 514 37.06 3.72 -21.92
CA ALA A 514 37.52 4.56 -20.82
C ALA A 514 38.67 5.50 -21.24
N GLN A 515 39.57 5.08 -22.13
CA GLN A 515 40.59 5.95 -22.75
C GLN A 515 39.97 7.08 -23.56
N ILE A 516 39.04 6.76 -24.48
CA ILE A 516 38.31 7.75 -25.27
C ILE A 516 37.57 8.73 -24.35
N LEU A 517 36.94 8.21 -23.31
CA LEU A 517 36.18 9.01 -22.35
C LEU A 517 37.07 9.98 -21.58
N SER A 518 38.24 9.50 -21.14
CA SER A 518 39.24 10.29 -20.42
C SER A 518 39.69 11.51 -21.22
N GLU A 519 39.93 11.36 -22.52
CA GLU A 519 40.33 12.45 -23.41
C GLU A 519 39.22 13.50 -23.60
N LYS A 520 37.97 13.05 -23.78
CA LYS A 520 36.82 13.93 -24.07
C LYS A 520 36.29 14.66 -22.84
N ILE A 521 36.50 14.11 -21.65
CA ILE A 521 35.99 14.66 -20.39
C ILE A 521 37.11 15.25 -19.51
N ARG A 522 38.38 15.07 -19.90
CA ARG A 522 39.57 15.57 -19.18
C ARG A 522 39.67 15.03 -17.74
N GLY A 523 39.52 13.72 -17.58
CA GLY A 523 39.74 13.01 -16.32
C GLY A 523 41.08 12.29 -16.28
N ARG A 524 41.52 11.90 -15.08
CA ARG A 524 42.67 11.01 -14.88
C ARG A 524 42.19 9.56 -14.90
N LEU A 525 42.66 8.77 -15.85
CA LEU A 525 42.31 7.36 -16.00
C LEU A 525 43.25 6.45 -15.21
N VAL A 526 42.69 5.45 -14.55
CA VAL A 526 43.40 4.31 -13.96
C VAL A 526 42.80 3.02 -14.53
N THR A 527 43.61 2.14 -15.10
CA THR A 527 43.15 0.90 -15.74
C THR A 527 43.59 -0.33 -14.95
N TYR A 528 42.73 -1.36 -14.93
CA TYR A 528 43.00 -2.63 -14.28
C TYR A 528 42.85 -3.78 -15.29
N HIS A 529 43.88 -3.98 -16.11
CA HIS A 529 43.85 -4.94 -17.23
C HIS A 529 43.47 -6.37 -16.85
N ARG A 530 43.85 -6.84 -15.65
CA ARG A 530 43.51 -8.18 -15.16
C ARG A 530 42.00 -8.40 -14.98
N PHE A 531 41.25 -7.34 -14.72
CA PHE A 531 39.81 -7.38 -14.45
C PHE A 531 38.97 -6.78 -15.60
N GLY A 532 39.62 -6.23 -16.63
CA GLY A 532 38.94 -5.54 -17.73
C GLY A 532 38.32 -4.20 -17.34
N THR A 533 38.57 -3.70 -16.12
CA THR A 533 37.91 -2.51 -15.57
C THR A 533 38.79 -1.27 -15.66
N ALA A 534 38.17 -0.10 -15.56
CA ALA A 534 38.85 1.18 -15.48
C ALA A 534 38.10 2.16 -14.56
N VAL A 535 38.83 3.10 -13.99
CA VAL A 535 38.30 4.14 -13.12
C VAL A 535 38.75 5.49 -13.64
N LEU A 536 37.79 6.39 -13.87
CA LEU A 536 38.05 7.75 -14.31
C LEU A 536 37.82 8.72 -13.13
N PHE A 537 38.87 9.44 -12.75
CA PHE A 537 38.83 10.47 -11.72
C PHE A 537 38.70 11.86 -12.34
N MET A 538 37.67 12.58 -11.96
CA MET A 538 37.40 13.95 -12.39
C MET A 538 38.18 14.97 -11.55
N SER A 539 38.31 16.20 -12.04
CA SER A 539 39.08 17.27 -11.37
C SER A 539 38.51 17.72 -10.02
N ASP A 540 37.24 17.42 -9.75
CA ASP A 540 36.54 17.67 -8.48
C ASP A 540 36.54 16.45 -7.55
N GLY A 541 37.33 15.41 -7.87
CA GLY A 541 37.40 14.17 -7.10
C GLY A 541 36.28 13.17 -7.38
N PHE A 542 35.35 13.48 -8.29
CA PHE A 542 34.25 12.60 -8.66
C PHE A 542 34.76 11.36 -9.42
N ARG A 543 34.21 10.19 -9.12
CA ARG A 543 34.65 8.89 -9.65
C ARG A 543 33.62 8.29 -10.60
N ILE A 544 34.11 7.72 -11.70
CA ILE A 544 33.31 6.93 -12.64
C ILE A 544 33.98 5.58 -12.80
N ASP A 545 33.25 4.52 -12.47
CA ASP A 545 33.70 3.14 -12.62
C ASP A 545 33.18 2.57 -13.94
N LEU A 546 34.08 1.93 -14.70
CA LEU A 546 33.78 1.28 -15.97
C LEU A 546 34.21 -0.18 -15.91
N ALA A 547 33.29 -1.08 -16.26
CA ALA A 547 33.52 -2.52 -16.30
C ALA A 547 33.18 -3.14 -17.66
#